data_AF-A0A6M0Q972-F1
#
_entry.id   AF-A0A6M0Q972-F1
#
_cell.length_a   1.000
_cell.length_b   1.000
_cell.length_c   1.000
_cell.angle_alpha   90.00
_cell.angle_beta   90.00
_cell.angle_gamma   90.00
#
_symmetry.space_group_name_H-M   'P 1'
#
loop_
_entity.id
_entity.type
_entity.pdbx_description
1 polymer ?
#
loop_
_entity_poly.entity_id
_entity_poly.type
_entity_poly.pdbx_seq_one_letter_code
_entity_poly.pdbx_strand_id
1 'polypeptide(L)'
;MTIIFIVAAIVGLFFLTSSYLNRNWVLYTTTFGYQNYFQVINRLQSAGIIYKTKTPLGAYRNRDTFEDYTQYDIYIKKEDQGRALQ
;
A
#
# COMPACT_ATOMS: atom_id res chain seq x y z
N MET A 1 16.04 33.61 14.80
CA MET A 1 14.89 33.90 13.91
C MET A 1 15.00 33.13 12.59
N THR A 2 16.04 33.32 11.78
CA THR A 2 16.22 32.63 10.47
C THR A 2 16.24 31.10 10.54
N ILE A 3 16.95 30.51 11.50
CA ILE A 3 17.02 29.04 11.66
C ILE A 3 15.64 28.44 11.96
N ILE A 4 14.82 29.12 12.76
CA ILE A 4 13.47 28.65 13.12
C ILE A 4 12.57 28.62 11.88
N PHE A 5 12.66 29.63 11.00
CA PHE A 5 11.93 29.64 9.74
C PHE A 5 12.37 28.52 8.78
N ILE A 6 13.67 28.22 8.71
CA ILE A 6 14.19 27.11 7.88
C ILE A 6 13.65 25.77 8.38
N VAL A 7 13.70 25.54 9.70
CA VAL A 7 13.15 24.30 10.30
C VAL A 7 11.65 24.19 10.06
N ALA A 8 10.89 25.27 10.27
CA ALA A 8 9.45 25.28 10.01
C ALA A 8 9.12 25.00 8.53
N ALA A 9 9.91 25.52 7.59
CA ALA A 9 9.74 25.26 6.17
C ALA A 9 9.98 23.78 5.81
N ILE A 10 11.04 23.16 6.36
CA ILE A 10 11.34 21.73 6.13
C ILE A 10 10.22 20.84 6.68
N VAL A 11 9.76 21.14 7.90
CA VAL A 11 8.65 20.41 8.52
C VAL A 11 7.37 20.56 7.70
N GLY A 12 7.04 21.79 7.27
CA GLY A 12 5.91 22.06 6.39
C GLY A 12 5.97 21.29 5.08
N LEU A 13 7.15 21.27 4.44
CA LEU A 13 7.37 20.52 3.20
C LEU A 13 7.13 19.02 3.41
N PHE A 14 7.68 18.45 4.49
CA PHE A 14 7.50 17.04 4.85
C PHE A 14 6.03 16.67 5.06
N PHE A 15 5.26 17.51 5.77
CA PHE A 15 3.82 17.29 5.98
C PHE A 15 3.02 17.33 4.69
N LEU A 16 3.37 18.24 3.77
CA LEU A 16 2.73 18.34 2.46
C LEU A 16 3.02 17.11 1.61
N THR A 17 4.28 16.65 1.55
CA THR A 17 4.66 15.44 0.81
C THR A 17 3.94 14.22 1.37
N SER A 18 3.91 14.06 2.70
CA SER A 18 3.21 12.95 3.37
C SER A 18 1.70 12.96 3.10
N SER A 19 1.08 14.13 3.10
CA SER A 19 -0.34 14.29 2.81
C SER A 19 -0.67 14.00 1.34
N TYR A 20 0.16 14.45 0.41
CA TYR A 20 0.00 14.17 -1.02
C TYR A 20 0.14 12.67 -1.29
N LEU A 21 1.16 12.03 -0.70
CA LEU A 21 1.34 10.58 -0.78
C LEU A 21 0.11 9.84 -0.21
N ASN A 22 -0.55 10.33 0.83
CA ASN A 22 -1.66 9.58 1.43
C ASN A 22 -2.99 9.64 0.65
N ARG A 23 -3.15 10.54 -0.34
CA ARG A 23 -4.45 10.77 -1.01
C ARG A 23 -4.71 9.93 -2.27
N ASN A 24 -3.70 9.29 -2.84
CA ASN A 24 -3.80 8.68 -4.17
C ASN A 24 -3.81 7.15 -4.17
N TRP A 25 -4.35 6.51 -3.14
CA TRP A 25 -4.48 5.06 -3.11
C TRP A 25 -5.71 4.61 -3.88
N VAL A 26 -5.52 3.71 -4.84
CA VAL A 26 -6.57 3.13 -5.68
C VAL A 26 -6.57 1.63 -5.53
N LEU A 27 -7.75 1.02 -5.53
CA LEU A 27 -7.87 -0.44 -5.52
C LEU A 27 -7.26 -0.98 -6.81
N TYR A 28 -6.27 -1.86 -6.67
CA TYR A 28 -5.62 -2.53 -7.79
C TYR A 28 -6.30 -3.86 -8.08
N THR A 29 -6.41 -4.71 -7.06
CA THR A 29 -7.07 -6.01 -7.19
C THR A 29 -7.56 -6.51 -5.83
N THR A 30 -8.59 -7.34 -5.88
CA THR A 30 -9.06 -8.11 -4.74
C THR A 30 -8.73 -9.56 -5.01
N THR A 31 -8.06 -10.21 -4.07
CA THR A 31 -7.65 -11.60 -4.19
C THR A 31 -8.04 -12.40 -2.96
N PHE A 32 -8.22 -13.70 -3.13
CA PHE A 32 -8.63 -14.60 -2.07
C PHE A 32 -7.54 -15.63 -1.80
N GLY A 33 -7.25 -15.83 -0.52
CA GLY A 33 -6.26 -16.79 -0.05
C GLY A 33 -4.82 -16.28 -0.10
N TYR A 34 -4.00 -16.73 0.87
CA TYR A 34 -2.60 -16.35 1.03
C TYR A 34 -1.77 -16.58 -0.25
N GLN A 35 -1.99 -17.70 -0.95
CA GLN A 35 -1.20 -18.03 -2.14
C GLN A 35 -1.35 -16.98 -3.23
N ASN A 36 -2.59 -16.63 -3.59
CA ASN A 36 -2.85 -15.64 -4.64
C ASN A 36 -2.43 -14.24 -4.17
N TYR A 37 -2.63 -13.92 -2.89
CA TYR A 37 -2.14 -12.69 -2.27
C TYR A 37 -0.63 -12.53 -2.45
N PHE A 38 0.17 -13.51 -2.02
CA PHE A 38 1.63 -13.41 -2.12
C PHE A 38 2.12 -13.38 -3.57
N GLN A 39 1.44 -14.04 -4.50
CA GLN A 39 1.77 -13.92 -5.93
C GLN A 39 1.61 -12.47 -6.42
N VAL A 40 0.53 -11.80 -6.06
CA VAL A 40 0.32 -10.39 -6.44
C VAL A 40 1.35 -9.49 -5.76
N ILE A 41 1.60 -9.69 -4.47
CA ILE A 41 2.59 -8.91 -3.72
C ILE A 41 3.99 -9.05 -4.31
N ASN A 42 4.41 -10.27 -4.66
CA ASN A 42 5.73 -10.50 -5.25
C ASN A 42 5.88 -9.75 -6.58
N ARG A 43 4.83 -9.70 -7.42
CA ARG A 43 4.84 -8.93 -8.67
C ARG A 43 5.00 -7.44 -8.39
N LEU A 44 4.20 -6.88 -7.48
CA LEU A 44 4.28 -5.47 -7.12
C LEU A 44 5.66 -5.11 -6.54
N GLN A 45 6.21 -5.97 -5.68
CA GLN A 45 7.57 -5.78 -5.13
C GLN A 45 8.65 -5.86 -6.19
N SER A 46 8.57 -6.82 -7.13
CA SER A 46 9.53 -6.91 -8.24
C SER A 46 9.50 -5.69 -9.17
N ALA A 47 8.35 -5.03 -9.28
CA ALA A 47 8.18 -3.79 -10.05
C ALA A 47 8.56 -2.53 -9.24
N GLY A 48 8.93 -2.68 -7.96
CA GLY A 48 9.22 -1.57 -7.05
C GLY A 48 7.99 -0.73 -6.71
N ILE A 49 6.79 -1.29 -6.79
CA ILE A 49 5.51 -0.60 -6.57
C ILE A 49 5.13 -0.70 -5.10
N ILE A 50 4.87 0.45 -4.48
CA ILE A 50 4.42 0.53 -3.09
C ILE A 50 2.93 0.17 -3.03
N TYR A 51 2.58 -0.79 -2.17
CA TYR A 51 1.21 -1.25 -2.00
C TYR A 51 0.72 -1.14 -0.55
N LYS A 52 -0.60 -1.11 -0.39
CA LYS A 52 -1.31 -1.26 0.88
C LYS A 52 -2.26 -2.43 0.76
N THR A 53 -2.38 -3.23 1.82
CA THR A 53 -3.34 -4.33 1.86
C THR A 53 -4.35 -4.06 2.95
N LYS A 54 -5.62 -4.23 2.63
CA LYS A 54 -6.71 -4.21 3.59
C LYS A 54 -7.31 -5.61 3.66
N THR A 55 -7.31 -6.18 4.85
CA THR A 55 -7.95 -7.47 5.16
C THR A 55 -9.03 -7.26 6.22
N PRO A 56 -10.07 -8.10 6.25
CA PRO A 56 -11.03 -8.10 7.35
C PRO A 56 -10.32 -8.23 8.70
N LEU A 57 -10.72 -7.40 9.68
CA LEU A 57 -10.23 -7.48 11.06
C LEU A 57 -10.51 -8.89 11.60
N GLY A 58 -9.47 -9.69 11.82
CA GLY A 58 -9.59 -11.08 12.29
C GLY A 58 -8.97 -12.13 11.37
N ALA A 59 -8.63 -11.80 10.12
CA ALA A 59 -8.00 -12.73 9.18
C ALA A 59 -6.63 -13.28 9.65
N TYR A 60 -5.91 -12.50 10.47
CA TYR A 60 -4.60 -12.89 11.00
C TYR A 60 -4.64 -14.03 12.04
N ARG A 61 -5.83 -14.33 12.60
CA ARG A 61 -6.04 -15.37 13.62
C ARG A 61 -6.12 -16.79 13.05
N ASN A 62 -6.46 -16.95 11.77
CA ASN A 62 -6.62 -18.26 11.13
C ASN A 62 -5.51 -18.55 10.12
N ARG A 63 -4.25 -18.34 10.51
CA ARG A 63 -3.09 -18.65 9.65
C ARG A 63 -2.80 -20.15 9.52
N ASP A 64 -3.42 -20.99 10.36
CA ASP A 64 -3.18 -22.44 10.42
C ASP A 64 -4.19 -23.28 9.62
N THR A 65 -5.19 -22.67 8.98
CA THR A 65 -6.16 -23.40 8.15
C THR A 65 -5.69 -23.46 6.69
N PHE A 66 -5.58 -24.68 6.17
CA PHE A 66 -5.25 -24.99 4.77
C PHE A 66 -6.20 -24.35 3.75
N GLU A 67 -7.42 -24.02 4.16
CA GLU A 67 -8.41 -23.32 3.35
C GLU A 67 -8.47 -21.84 3.77
N ASP A 68 -7.61 -21.01 3.17
CA ASP A 68 -7.67 -19.57 3.35
C ASP A 68 -8.65 -18.95 2.35
N TYR A 69 -9.83 -18.59 2.82
CA TYR A 69 -10.82 -17.79 2.07
C TYR A 69 -10.71 -16.28 2.39
N THR A 70 -9.62 -15.85 3.05
CA THR A 70 -9.44 -14.43 3.37
C THR A 70 -9.40 -13.60 2.11
N GLN A 71 -10.20 -12.54 2.10
CA GLN A 71 -10.15 -11.51 1.08
C GLN A 71 -9.04 -10.50 1.39
N TYR A 72 -8.19 -10.26 0.41
CA TYR A 72 -7.13 -9.26 0.43
C TYR A 72 -7.42 -8.20 -0.63
N ASP A 73 -7.79 -7.00 -0.18
CA ASP A 73 -7.92 -5.85 -1.06
C ASP A 73 -6.56 -5.15 -1.14
N ILE A 74 -5.97 -5.14 -2.33
CA ILE A 74 -4.63 -4.58 -2.57
C ILE A 74 -4.81 -3.23 -3.27
N TYR A 75 -4.21 -2.21 -2.67
CA TYR A 75 -4.23 -0.83 -3.15
C TYR A 75 -2.82 -0.41 -3.58
N ILE A 76 -2.74 0.34 -4.67
CA ILE A 76 -1.48 0.94 -5.17
C ILE A 76 -1.63 2.44 -5.29
N LYS A 77 -0.55 3.15 -5.59
CA LYS A 77 -0.63 4.56 -5.97
C LYS A 77 -1.26 4.70 -7.35
N LYS A 78 -2.10 5.72 -7.53
CA LYS A 78 -2.70 6.06 -8.82
C LYS A 78 -1.66 6.23 -9.93
N GLU A 79 -0.50 6.80 -9.61
CA GLU A 79 0.62 6.98 -10.55
C GLU A 79 1.24 5.67 -11.04
N ASP A 80 1.17 4.60 -10.25
CA ASP A 80 1.72 3.29 -10.59
C ASP A 80 0.72 2.38 -11.32
N GLN A 81 -0.53 2.82 -11.55
CA GLN A 81 -1.53 1.99 -12.25
C GLN A 81 -1.05 1.53 -13.63
N GLY A 82 -0.41 2.40 -14.40
CA GLY A 82 0.11 2.05 -15.72
C GLY A 82 1.26 1.04 -15.66
N ARG A 83 2.07 1.06 -14.60
CA ARG A 83 3.19 0.14 -14.38
C ARG A 83 2.74 -1.21 -13.84
N ALA A 84 1.63 -1.24 -13.11
CA ALA A 84 1.06 -2.47 -12.54
C ALA A 84 0.26 -3.30 -13.56
N LEU A 85 0.03 -2.78 -14.77
CA LEU A 85 -0.67 -3.47 -15.86
C LEU A 85 0.28 -4.10 -16.90
N GLN A 86 1.59 -3.85 -16.78
CA GLN A 86 2.64 -4.43 -17.62
C GLN A 86 3.19 -5.71 -16.99
#